data_AF-A0A6G1FVE2-F1
#
_entry.id   AF-A0A6G1FVE2-F1
#
_cell.length_a   1.000
_cell.length_b   1.000
_cell.length_c   1.000
_cell.angle_alpha   90.00
_cell.angle_beta   90.00
_cell.angle_gamma   90.00
#
_symmetry.space_group_name_H-M   'P 1'
#
loop_
_entity.id
_entity.type
_entity.pdbx_description
1 polymer ?
#
loop_
_entity_poly.entity_id
_entity_poly.type
_entity_poly.pdbx_seq_one_letter_code
_entity_poly.pdbx_strand_id
1 'polypeptide(L)'
;MQGFNMGRYYPPDATDAPKFNQTSHPLGARARKINQGILTVRFELPFAIWCEHCTPPAIIAQGVRFNAEKKKVGNYYTTPIWSFRIKHGACGGGIELRTDPKNAEYVVAEGAKRRDYGEGKEEDKWGKFGEVLTEEERERRRTDAFARLEGKKADEGRAEPERERVEELVNVRERDWDDPYEANKRVRRQFRAERKVRQQNERETEALQQRIGWDGEILELTAEDKTRAELVDFGERGSIEDDISRVSSRPMLTKETNRVHSTTTVSKLRTKASIAKEEQAARFQQQLQHNTRAALNPFALSAGDKRASIPPTIAGIKRRDRSSDTDGHPRLAKAVSIVKDAPITAPDELLVKSKPDLGLTGYDSDD
;
A
#
# COMPACT_ATOMS: atom_id res chain seq x y z
N MET A 1 43.51 -20.10 43.66
CA MET A 1 43.71 -20.70 45.00
C MET A 1 43.59 -19.63 46.07
N GLN A 2 42.76 -19.83 47.09
CA GLN A 2 42.98 -19.18 48.39
C GLN A 2 44.18 -19.90 49.04
N GLY A 3 45.20 -19.15 49.47
CA GLY A 3 46.44 -19.72 49.99
C GLY A 3 46.20 -20.46 51.30
N PHE A 4 46.43 -21.78 51.31
CA PHE A 4 46.34 -22.64 52.49
C PHE A 4 47.57 -22.44 53.40
N ASN A 5 47.67 -21.23 53.97
CA ASN A 5 48.52 -20.90 55.13
C ASN A 5 48.09 -19.51 55.63
N MET A 6 47.09 -19.48 56.50
CA MET A 6 46.40 -18.27 56.97
C MET A 6 47.15 -17.52 58.08
N GLY A 7 48.46 -17.34 57.89
CA GLY A 7 49.32 -16.51 58.73
C GLY A 7 50.31 -15.76 57.84
N ARG A 8 50.33 -14.43 57.92
CA ARG A 8 51.42 -13.64 57.32
C ARG A 8 52.70 -14.02 58.08
N TYR A 9 53.81 -14.21 57.38
CA TYR A 9 55.08 -14.51 58.04
C TYR A 9 55.43 -13.40 59.04
N TYR A 10 55.50 -13.77 60.32
CA TYR A 10 56.02 -12.93 61.38
C TYR A 10 57.48 -13.30 61.58
N PRO A 11 58.43 -12.35 61.50
CA PRO A 11 59.83 -12.64 61.80
C PRO A 11 59.97 -13.06 63.28
N PRO A 12 60.87 -14.01 63.61
CA PRO A 12 60.96 -14.59 64.95
C PRO A 12 61.38 -13.59 66.03
N ASP A 13 61.96 -12.44 65.65
CA ASP A 13 62.42 -11.38 66.56
C ASP A 13 61.28 -10.44 67.02
N ALA A 14 60.07 -10.58 66.48
CA ALA A 14 58.94 -9.72 66.81
C ALA A 14 58.26 -10.16 68.13
N THR A 15 58.48 -9.40 69.21
CA THR A 15 57.89 -9.64 70.53
C THR A 15 56.37 -9.46 70.58
N ASP A 16 55.82 -8.61 69.71
CA ASP A 16 54.39 -8.29 69.62
C ASP A 16 53.85 -8.53 68.21
N ALA A 17 52.61 -9.02 68.12
CA ALA A 17 51.93 -9.16 66.83
C ALA A 17 51.70 -7.76 66.18
N PRO A 18 52.15 -7.53 64.93
CA PRO A 18 52.03 -6.23 64.29
C PRO A 18 50.55 -5.86 64.06
N LYS A 19 50.16 -4.70 64.59
CA LYS A 19 48.80 -4.14 64.41
C LYS A 19 48.66 -3.58 62.99
N PHE A 20 48.08 -4.38 62.10
CA PHE A 20 47.79 -3.97 60.72
C PHE A 20 46.73 -2.86 60.64
N ASN A 21 46.75 -2.08 59.55
CA ASN A 21 45.74 -1.06 59.22
C ASN A 21 45.61 0.12 60.23
N GLN A 22 46.66 0.46 60.98
CA GLN A 22 46.65 1.62 61.89
C GLN A 22 46.58 2.96 61.16
N THR A 23 47.34 3.12 60.07
CA THR A 23 47.45 4.37 59.30
C THR A 23 46.62 4.39 58.02
N SER A 24 46.10 3.23 57.59
CA SER A 24 45.32 3.10 56.36
C SER A 24 44.12 2.20 56.56
N HIS A 25 42.97 2.63 56.04
CA HIS A 25 41.73 1.86 56.13
C HIS A 25 41.87 0.51 55.40
N PRO A 26 41.30 -0.62 55.90
CA PRO A 26 41.43 -1.94 55.26
C PRO A 26 40.91 -2.02 53.80
N LEU A 27 40.04 -1.10 53.40
CA LEU A 27 39.56 -0.95 52.01
C LEU A 27 40.47 -0.08 51.12
N GLY A 28 41.61 0.39 51.66
CA GLY A 28 42.61 1.18 50.98
C GLY A 28 42.05 2.40 50.25
N ALA A 29 42.42 2.54 48.98
CA ALA A 29 42.02 3.68 48.14
C ALA A 29 40.49 3.85 47.98
N ARG A 30 39.68 2.79 48.18
CA ARG A 30 38.22 2.87 48.09
C ARG A 30 37.59 3.67 49.22
N ALA A 31 38.25 3.73 50.38
CA ALA A 31 37.78 4.43 51.58
C ALA A 31 38.42 5.82 51.75
N ARG A 32 39.03 6.40 50.72
CA ARG A 32 39.61 7.76 50.77
C ARG A 32 38.63 8.86 51.23
N LYS A 33 37.32 8.66 50.99
CA LYS A 33 36.25 9.58 51.40
C LYS A 33 35.39 9.06 52.56
N ILE A 34 35.90 8.08 53.34
CA ILE A 34 35.11 7.46 54.42
C ILE A 34 34.67 8.45 55.50
N ASN A 35 35.47 9.49 55.75
CA ASN A 35 35.15 10.60 56.66
C ASN A 35 33.87 11.37 56.25
N GLN A 36 33.46 11.29 54.98
CA GLN A 36 32.25 11.88 54.43
C GLN A 36 31.10 10.86 54.31
N GLY A 37 31.29 9.64 54.81
CA GLY A 37 30.37 8.51 54.63
C GLY A 37 30.32 7.96 53.20
N ILE A 38 31.34 8.25 52.37
CA ILE A 38 31.38 7.87 50.96
C ILE A 38 32.42 6.76 50.74
N LEU A 39 31.98 5.67 50.13
CA LEU A 39 32.83 4.53 49.74
C LEU A 39 32.81 4.33 48.22
N THR A 40 33.98 4.25 47.59
CA THR A 40 34.06 3.90 46.17
C THR A 40 33.84 2.39 45.98
N VAL A 41 32.77 2.04 45.27
CA VAL A 41 32.40 0.64 44.94
C VAL A 41 32.37 0.44 43.44
N ARG A 42 32.55 -0.82 42.99
CA ARG A 42 32.30 -1.17 41.58
C ARG A 42 30.83 -1.53 41.45
N PHE A 43 30.10 -0.77 40.66
CA PHE A 43 28.65 -0.89 40.48
C PHE A 43 28.33 -1.21 39.01
N GLU A 44 27.39 -2.12 38.79
CA GLU A 44 26.87 -2.49 37.48
C GLU A 44 25.47 -1.90 37.35
N LEU A 45 25.16 -1.27 36.21
CA LEU A 45 23.83 -0.68 36.03
C LEU A 45 22.73 -1.76 35.97
N PRO A 46 21.70 -1.70 36.83
CA PRO A 46 20.67 -2.74 36.91
C PRO A 46 19.71 -2.73 35.71
N PHE A 47 19.58 -1.61 35.01
CA PHE A 47 18.79 -1.42 33.79
C PHE A 47 19.45 -0.36 32.90
N ALA A 48 19.09 -0.28 31.61
CA ALA A 48 19.59 0.77 30.73
C ALA A 48 19.01 2.14 31.09
N ILE A 49 19.84 3.18 30.95
CA ILE A 49 19.48 4.57 31.27
C ILE A 49 19.90 5.53 30.16
N TRP A 50 19.12 6.58 29.94
CA TRP A 50 19.43 7.70 29.06
C TRP A 50 20.08 8.82 29.87
N CYS A 51 21.30 9.22 29.52
CA CYS A 51 21.99 10.34 30.17
C CYS A 51 21.44 11.68 29.66
N GLU A 52 20.92 12.51 30.57
CA GLU A 52 20.36 13.83 30.23
C GLU A 52 21.45 14.88 29.98
N HIS A 53 22.66 14.66 30.52
CA HIS A 53 23.82 15.54 30.35
C HIS A 53 24.53 15.36 28.98
N CYS A 54 23.98 14.55 28.08
CA CYS A 54 24.55 14.29 26.76
C CYS A 54 23.71 14.92 25.66
N THR A 55 24.36 15.59 24.72
CA THR A 55 23.76 16.13 23.50
C THR A 55 24.54 15.57 22.29
N PRO A 56 24.00 14.61 21.51
CA PRO A 56 22.69 13.94 21.67
C PRO A 56 22.64 13.02 22.92
N PRO A 57 21.43 12.68 23.41
CA PRO A 57 21.27 11.84 24.61
C PRO A 57 21.85 10.44 24.39
N ALA A 58 22.82 10.06 25.22
CA ALA A 58 23.50 8.78 25.14
C ALA A 58 22.80 7.74 26.03
N ILE A 59 22.56 6.55 25.48
CA ILE A 59 22.12 5.39 26.25
C ILE A 59 23.31 4.69 26.89
N ILE A 60 23.22 4.41 28.18
CA ILE A 60 24.12 3.52 28.90
C ILE A 60 23.39 2.18 29.06
N ALA A 61 23.99 1.10 28.54
CA ALA A 61 23.40 -0.23 28.60
C ALA A 61 23.36 -0.80 30.04
N GLN A 62 22.48 -1.77 30.24
CA GLN A 62 22.46 -2.61 31.44
C GLN A 62 23.80 -3.36 31.60
N GLY A 63 24.23 -3.58 32.83
CA GLY A 63 25.49 -4.30 33.14
C GLY A 63 26.77 -3.49 32.95
N VAL A 64 26.71 -2.25 32.43
CA VAL A 64 27.91 -1.40 32.30
C VAL A 64 28.49 -1.08 33.68
N ARG A 65 29.80 -1.31 33.82
CA ARG A 65 30.56 -1.25 35.07
C ARG A 65 31.12 0.15 35.32
N PHE A 66 30.78 0.74 36.47
CA PHE A 66 31.32 2.02 36.92
C PHE A 66 32.00 1.93 38.28
N ASN A 67 32.91 2.87 38.53
CA ASN A 67 33.35 3.19 39.89
C ASN A 67 32.36 4.21 40.45
N ALA A 68 31.45 3.77 41.32
CA ALA A 68 30.41 4.58 41.92
C ALA A 68 30.79 5.04 43.34
N GLU A 69 30.37 6.24 43.70
CA GLU A 69 30.42 6.74 45.08
C GLU A 69 29.15 6.31 45.81
N LYS A 70 29.27 5.30 46.68
CA LYS A 70 28.19 4.81 47.54
C LYS A 70 28.10 5.68 48.79
N LYS A 71 26.93 6.29 49.03
CA LYS A 71 26.62 7.11 50.22
C LYS A 71 25.32 6.62 50.86
N LYS A 72 25.21 6.69 52.18
CA LYS A 72 23.93 6.50 52.89
C LYS A 72 23.14 7.81 52.88
N VAL A 73 21.90 7.80 52.40
CA VAL A 73 21.05 9.00 52.32
C VAL A 73 19.92 8.99 53.35
N GLY A 74 19.36 7.82 53.65
CA GLY A 74 18.30 7.67 54.65
C GLY A 74 18.09 6.23 55.08
N ASN A 75 16.95 5.94 55.69
CA ASN A 75 16.47 4.58 55.95
C ASN A 75 15.00 4.46 55.50
N TYR A 76 14.62 3.30 54.97
CA TYR A 76 13.24 2.85 54.85
C TYR A 76 12.97 1.91 56.03
N TYR A 77 12.25 2.40 57.05
CA TYR A 77 12.20 1.79 58.38
C TYR A 77 13.61 1.51 58.93
N THR A 78 14.00 0.24 59.06
CA THR A 78 15.33 -0.20 59.52
C THR A 78 16.35 -0.37 58.39
N THR A 79 15.90 -0.47 57.13
CA THR A 79 16.77 -0.76 55.97
C THR A 79 17.40 0.52 55.41
N PRO A 80 18.73 0.62 55.29
CA PRO A 80 19.39 1.83 54.78
C PRO A 80 19.13 2.04 53.28
N ILE A 81 18.76 3.27 52.92
CA ILE A 81 18.70 3.75 51.53
C ILE A 81 20.09 4.23 51.12
N TRP A 82 20.64 3.59 50.09
CA TRP A 82 21.92 3.94 49.49
C TRP A 82 21.70 4.78 48.23
N SER A 83 22.49 5.84 48.07
CA SER A 83 22.70 6.45 46.76
C SER A 83 24.05 6.03 46.17
N PHE A 84 24.05 5.86 44.85
CA PHE A 84 25.20 5.52 44.03
C PHE A 84 25.38 6.62 43.01
N ARG A 85 26.40 7.46 43.21
CA ARG A 85 26.75 8.52 42.26
C ARG A 85 27.78 8.01 41.26
N ILE A 86 27.44 8.06 39.99
CA ILE A 86 28.23 7.60 38.86
C ILE A 86 28.64 8.80 38.01
N LYS A 87 29.82 8.75 37.37
CA LYS A 87 30.20 9.70 36.32
C LYS A 87 30.07 9.04 34.96
N HIS A 88 29.36 9.67 34.04
CA HIS A 88 29.25 9.18 32.67
C HIS A 88 30.57 9.43 31.91
N GLY A 89 31.07 8.43 31.18
CA GLY A 89 32.37 8.50 30.51
C GLY A 89 32.44 9.52 29.38
N ALA A 90 31.34 9.76 28.64
CA ALA A 90 31.35 10.65 27.48
C ALA A 90 31.19 12.14 27.82
N CYS A 91 30.34 12.50 28.79
CA CYS A 91 30.09 13.90 29.15
C CYS A 91 30.66 14.32 30.52
N GLY A 92 31.18 13.39 31.33
CA GLY A 92 31.59 13.66 32.71
C GLY A 92 30.44 13.93 33.69
N GLY A 93 29.20 14.02 33.20
CA GLY A 93 27.99 14.29 33.97
C GLY A 93 27.75 13.28 35.10
N GLY A 94 27.25 13.78 36.22
CA GLY A 94 26.92 12.98 37.40
C GLY A 94 25.51 12.42 37.33
N ILE A 95 25.37 11.11 37.51
CA ILE A 95 24.09 10.41 37.61
C ILE A 95 23.96 9.85 39.03
N GLU A 96 22.82 10.05 39.69
CA GLU A 96 22.52 9.45 41.00
C GLU A 96 21.41 8.40 40.90
N LEU A 97 21.70 7.17 41.33
CA LEU A 97 20.71 6.12 41.52
C LEU A 97 20.50 5.88 43.02
N ARG A 98 19.26 5.64 43.45
CA ARG A 98 18.89 5.28 44.83
C ARG A 98 18.28 3.89 44.88
N THR A 99 18.47 3.19 46.00
CA THR A 99 17.79 1.92 46.28
C THR A 99 16.42 2.18 46.91
N ASP A 100 15.38 1.53 46.41
CA ASP A 100 14.01 1.60 46.96
C ASP A 100 13.61 0.25 47.56
N PRO A 101 13.79 0.04 48.89
CA PRO A 101 13.56 -1.25 49.52
C PRO A 101 12.10 -1.72 49.49
N LYS A 102 11.15 -0.81 49.23
CA LYS A 102 9.71 -1.14 49.12
C LYS A 102 9.41 -2.00 47.89
N ASN A 103 10.03 -1.68 46.76
CA ASN A 103 9.78 -2.34 45.47
C ASN A 103 10.92 -3.29 45.07
N ALA A 104 11.99 -3.38 45.89
CA ALA A 104 13.24 -4.08 45.57
C ALA A 104 13.95 -3.58 44.29
N GLU A 105 13.71 -2.33 43.90
CA GLU A 105 14.23 -1.72 42.68
C GLU A 105 15.25 -0.61 42.95
N TYR A 106 15.91 -0.16 41.89
CA TYR A 106 16.69 1.08 41.88
C TYR A 106 15.92 2.16 41.14
N VAL A 107 15.89 3.38 41.68
CA VAL A 107 15.27 4.54 41.05
C VAL A 107 16.35 5.56 40.70
N VAL A 108 16.24 6.15 39.52
CA VAL A 108 17.14 7.24 39.10
C VAL A 108 16.64 8.53 39.76
N ALA A 109 17.50 9.14 40.57
CA ALA A 109 17.17 10.37 41.28
C ALA A 109 17.55 11.62 40.47
N GLU A 110 18.72 11.62 39.83
CA GLU A 110 19.26 12.79 39.12
C GLU A 110 20.10 12.39 37.90
N GLY A 111 20.04 13.21 36.83
CA GLY A 111 21.00 13.21 35.70
C GLY A 111 20.78 12.14 34.62
N ALA A 112 19.78 11.28 34.76
CA ALA A 112 19.40 10.31 33.76
C ALA A 112 17.90 9.95 33.85
N LYS A 113 17.36 9.36 32.78
CA LYS A 113 16.05 8.71 32.76
C LYS A 113 16.21 7.20 32.60
N ARG A 114 15.37 6.41 33.28
CA ARG A 114 15.27 4.96 33.02
C ARG A 114 14.82 4.75 31.57
N ARG A 115 15.39 3.77 30.88
CA ARG A 115 14.84 3.34 29.58
C ARG A 115 13.53 2.61 29.85
N ASP A 116 12.45 3.11 29.26
CA ASP A 116 11.18 2.38 29.23
C ASP A 116 11.31 1.22 28.24
N TYR A 117 11.26 -0.01 28.76
CA TYR A 117 11.19 -1.24 27.96
C TYR A 117 9.76 -1.54 27.50
N GLY A 118 8.76 -0.84 28.04
CA GLY A 118 7.34 -0.98 27.67
C GLY A 118 6.58 -2.09 28.40
N GLU A 119 7.27 -2.89 29.21
CA GLU A 119 6.69 -3.89 30.10
C GLU A 119 5.81 -3.22 31.18
N GLY A 120 4.63 -3.78 31.43
CA GLY A 120 3.57 -3.14 32.21
C GLY A 120 2.50 -2.41 31.37
N LYS A 121 2.63 -2.38 30.04
CA LYS A 121 1.52 -2.08 29.12
C LYS A 121 1.32 -3.14 28.03
N GLU A 122 1.73 -4.39 28.24
CA GLU A 122 1.37 -5.48 27.31
C GLU A 122 -0.12 -5.84 27.40
N GLU A 123 -0.69 -5.96 28.62
CA GLU A 123 -2.14 -6.08 28.79
C GLU A 123 -2.93 -4.91 28.17
N ASP A 124 -2.29 -3.73 28.04
CA ASP A 124 -2.89 -2.55 27.41
C ASP A 124 -2.65 -2.46 25.88
N LYS A 125 -1.59 -3.09 25.36
CA LYS A 125 -1.16 -3.02 23.95
C LYS A 125 -1.53 -4.25 23.13
N TRP A 126 -1.80 -5.40 23.75
CA TRP A 126 -2.31 -6.56 23.02
C TRP A 126 -3.69 -6.27 22.37
N GLY A 127 -4.43 -5.31 22.93
CA GLY A 127 -5.61 -4.69 22.32
C GLY A 127 -5.34 -3.44 21.45
N LYS A 128 -4.16 -3.32 20.82
CA LYS A 128 -3.82 -2.22 19.87
C LYS A 128 -3.38 -2.66 18.47
N PHE A 129 -3.25 -3.96 18.21
CA PHE A 129 -3.07 -4.51 16.86
C PHE A 129 -4.35 -5.12 16.27
N GLY A 130 -5.41 -5.27 17.07
CA GLY A 130 -6.79 -5.37 16.60
C GLY A 130 -7.51 -4.01 16.71
N GLU A 131 -8.76 -3.95 16.25
CA GLU A 131 -9.63 -2.76 16.31
C GLU A 131 -9.50 -2.00 17.63
N VAL A 132 -9.37 -0.67 17.55
CA VAL A 132 -9.32 0.20 18.73
C VAL A 132 -10.69 0.20 19.38
N LEU A 133 -10.92 -0.78 20.26
CA LEU A 133 -12.10 -0.87 21.10
C LEU A 133 -12.30 0.45 21.85
N THR A 134 -13.52 0.96 21.79
CA THR A 134 -13.88 2.19 22.49
C THR A 134 -13.63 2.04 23.99
N GLU A 135 -13.24 3.12 24.67
CA GLU A 135 -12.84 3.04 26.08
C GLU A 135 -13.97 2.47 26.96
N GLU A 136 -15.23 2.79 26.64
CA GLU A 136 -16.42 2.21 27.29
C GLU A 136 -16.52 0.69 27.14
N GLU A 137 -16.18 0.15 25.96
CA GLU A 137 -16.21 -1.29 25.67
C GLU A 137 -15.03 -2.04 26.33
N ARG A 138 -13.90 -1.32 26.50
CA ARG A 138 -12.73 -1.78 27.25
C ARG A 138 -13.04 -1.86 28.74
N GLU A 139 -13.72 -0.86 29.29
CA GLU A 139 -14.17 -0.85 30.69
C GLU A 139 -15.22 -1.93 30.95
N ARG A 140 -16.22 -2.10 30.07
CA ARG A 140 -17.21 -3.20 30.19
C ARG A 140 -16.56 -4.58 30.19
N ARG A 141 -15.57 -4.84 29.32
CA ARG A 141 -14.79 -6.10 29.32
C ARG A 141 -13.85 -6.26 30.53
N ARG A 142 -13.59 -5.20 31.31
CA ARG A 142 -12.81 -5.25 32.55
C ARG A 142 -13.70 -5.48 33.78
N THR A 143 -14.88 -4.89 33.81
CA THR A 143 -15.82 -4.98 34.93
C THR A 143 -16.69 -6.24 34.89
N ASP A 144 -17.10 -6.69 33.71
CA ASP A 144 -17.91 -7.90 33.54
C ASP A 144 -17.12 -9.08 32.97
N ALA A 145 -17.24 -10.23 33.64
CA ALA A 145 -16.64 -11.48 33.23
C ALA A 145 -17.32 -12.07 31.97
N PHE A 146 -18.62 -11.84 31.78
CA PHE A 146 -19.34 -12.35 30.61
C PHE A 146 -18.96 -11.57 29.34
N ALA A 147 -19.01 -10.23 29.37
CA ALA A 147 -18.53 -9.40 28.27
C ALA A 147 -17.09 -9.73 27.82
N ARG A 148 -16.21 -10.09 28.76
CA ARG A 148 -14.84 -10.55 28.46
C ARG A 148 -14.79 -11.90 27.74
N LEU A 149 -15.66 -12.84 28.09
CA LEU A 149 -15.75 -14.16 27.46
C LEU A 149 -16.43 -14.09 26.09
N GLU A 150 -17.45 -13.25 25.95
CA GLU A 150 -18.12 -12.97 24.67
C GLU A 150 -17.17 -12.30 23.68
N GLY A 151 -16.38 -11.32 24.13
CA GLY A 151 -15.31 -10.71 23.32
C GLY A 151 -14.33 -11.77 22.80
N LYS A 152 -13.81 -12.64 23.67
CA LYS A 152 -12.91 -13.73 23.26
C LYS A 152 -13.54 -14.69 22.25
N LYS A 153 -14.80 -15.08 22.44
CA LYS A 153 -15.52 -15.94 21.48
C LYS A 153 -15.77 -15.25 20.14
N ALA A 154 -16.02 -13.94 20.13
CA ALA A 154 -16.16 -13.17 18.91
C ALA A 154 -14.81 -13.04 18.17
N ASP A 155 -13.70 -12.91 18.90
CA ASP A 155 -12.35 -12.91 18.33
C ASP A 155 -11.97 -14.31 17.79
N GLU A 156 -12.29 -15.38 18.52
CA GLU A 156 -12.12 -16.78 18.06
C GLU A 156 -12.92 -17.05 16.78
N GLY A 157 -14.20 -16.66 16.74
CA GLY A 157 -15.06 -16.80 15.55
C GLY A 157 -14.68 -15.90 14.37
N ARG A 158 -13.88 -14.84 14.58
CA ARG A 158 -13.24 -14.08 13.51
C ARG A 158 -11.94 -14.74 13.04
N ALA A 159 -11.19 -15.34 13.95
CA ALA A 159 -9.94 -16.04 13.64
C ALA A 159 -10.16 -17.36 12.88
N GLU A 160 -11.26 -18.08 13.09
CA GLU A 160 -11.57 -19.32 12.35
C GLU A 160 -11.58 -19.15 10.81
N PRO A 161 -12.41 -18.26 10.21
CA PRO A 161 -12.41 -18.07 8.74
C PRO A 161 -11.12 -17.42 8.22
N GLU A 162 -10.41 -16.62 9.03
CA GLU A 162 -9.08 -16.11 8.66
C GLU A 162 -8.05 -17.24 8.59
N ARG A 163 -8.11 -18.21 9.51
CA ARG A 163 -7.25 -19.40 9.49
C ARG A 163 -7.56 -20.31 8.32
N GLU A 164 -8.83 -20.60 8.04
CA GLU A 164 -9.24 -21.35 6.84
C GLU A 164 -8.69 -20.69 5.56
N ARG A 165 -8.81 -19.36 5.44
CA ARG A 165 -8.26 -18.59 4.31
C ARG A 165 -6.73 -18.66 4.23
N VAL A 166 -6.02 -18.66 5.37
CA VAL A 166 -4.55 -18.85 5.38
C VAL A 166 -4.19 -20.27 4.95
N GLU A 167 -4.93 -21.29 5.40
CA GLU A 167 -4.75 -22.68 4.99
C GLU A 167 -5.03 -22.86 3.48
N GLU A 168 -6.07 -22.24 2.92
CA GLU A 168 -6.30 -22.16 1.46
C GLU A 168 -5.11 -21.56 0.70
N LEU A 169 -4.56 -20.43 1.18
CA LEU A 169 -3.41 -19.76 0.56
C LEU A 169 -2.13 -20.62 0.65
N VAL A 170 -1.94 -21.36 1.75
CA VAL A 170 -0.83 -22.32 1.89
C VAL A 170 -1.01 -23.49 0.91
N ASN A 171 -2.20 -24.08 0.82
CA ASN A 171 -2.51 -25.17 -0.11
C ASN A 171 -2.30 -24.76 -1.59
N VAL A 172 -2.68 -23.53 -1.96
CA VAL A 172 -2.40 -22.97 -3.29
C VAL A 172 -0.90 -22.79 -3.49
N ARG A 173 -0.19 -22.25 -2.49
CA ARG A 173 1.27 -22.05 -2.55
C ARG A 173 2.01 -23.37 -2.73
N GLU A 174 1.67 -24.42 -1.97
CA GLU A 174 2.32 -25.72 -2.08
C GLU A 174 2.14 -26.24 -3.51
N ARG A 175 0.90 -26.37 -3.98
CA ARG A 175 0.58 -26.79 -5.35
C ARG A 175 1.29 -26.00 -6.46
N ASP A 176 1.48 -24.69 -6.30
CA ASP A 176 2.14 -23.84 -7.32
C ASP A 176 3.67 -23.81 -7.22
N TRP A 177 4.25 -24.30 -6.12
CA TRP A 177 5.69 -24.22 -5.80
C TRP A 177 6.34 -25.56 -5.39
N ASP A 178 5.62 -26.68 -5.50
CA ASP A 178 6.12 -28.05 -5.28
C ASP A 178 7.44 -28.31 -6.03
N ASP A 179 7.55 -27.84 -7.28
CA ASP A 179 8.82 -27.75 -8.01
C ASP A 179 9.28 -26.27 -8.13
N PRO A 180 10.31 -25.85 -7.36
CA PRO A 180 10.82 -24.48 -7.43
C PRO A 180 11.55 -24.17 -8.75
N TYR A 181 12.05 -25.16 -9.48
CA TYR A 181 12.69 -24.94 -10.78
C TYR A 181 11.64 -24.66 -11.86
N GLU A 182 10.56 -25.43 -11.93
CA GLU A 182 9.47 -25.17 -12.87
C GLU A 182 8.74 -23.85 -12.57
N ALA A 183 8.50 -23.55 -11.29
CA ALA A 183 7.91 -22.27 -10.88
C ALA A 183 8.79 -21.07 -11.32
N ASN A 184 10.11 -21.13 -11.09
CA ASN A 184 11.05 -20.11 -11.56
C ASN A 184 11.09 -20.00 -13.09
N LYS A 185 11.00 -21.12 -13.81
CA LYS A 185 10.95 -21.16 -15.29
C LYS A 185 9.67 -20.50 -15.81
N ARG A 186 8.52 -20.75 -15.19
CA ARG A 186 7.21 -20.12 -15.47
C ARG A 186 7.28 -18.60 -15.31
N VAL A 187 7.76 -18.12 -14.16
CA VAL A 187 7.92 -16.69 -13.85
C VAL A 187 8.89 -16.00 -14.81
N ARG A 188 10.07 -16.59 -15.08
CA ARG A 188 11.03 -16.06 -16.05
C ARG A 188 10.46 -15.98 -17.46
N ARG A 189 9.60 -16.92 -17.87
CA ARG A 189 8.96 -16.93 -19.19
C ARG A 189 8.01 -15.74 -19.37
N GLN A 190 7.21 -15.43 -18.35
CA GLN A 190 6.30 -14.27 -18.34
C GLN A 190 7.09 -12.97 -18.46
N PHE A 191 8.07 -12.73 -17.58
CA PHE A 191 8.90 -11.52 -17.64
C PHE A 191 9.70 -11.38 -18.95
N ARG A 192 10.15 -12.49 -19.57
CA ARG A 192 10.79 -12.46 -20.89
C ARG A 192 9.82 -12.05 -22.01
N ALA A 193 8.55 -12.46 -21.93
CA ALA A 193 7.53 -12.07 -22.90
C ALA A 193 7.13 -10.59 -22.70
N GLU A 194 6.85 -10.18 -21.48
CA GLU A 194 6.53 -8.78 -21.12
C GLU A 194 7.66 -7.82 -21.50
N ARG A 195 8.92 -8.19 -21.26
CA ARG A 195 10.08 -7.38 -21.68
C ARG A 195 10.13 -7.19 -23.20
N LYS A 196 9.81 -8.23 -23.98
CA LYS A 196 9.76 -8.13 -25.45
C LYS A 196 8.64 -7.20 -25.91
N VAL A 197 7.44 -7.30 -25.31
CA VAL A 197 6.32 -6.39 -25.63
C VAL A 197 6.66 -4.95 -25.25
N ARG A 198 7.21 -4.71 -24.05
CA ARG A 198 7.64 -3.37 -23.64
C ARG A 198 8.70 -2.80 -24.57
N GLN A 199 9.72 -3.58 -24.93
CA GLN A 199 10.76 -3.15 -25.87
C GLN A 199 10.22 -2.88 -27.29
N GLN A 200 9.17 -3.61 -27.72
CA GLN A 200 8.49 -3.32 -28.99
C GLN A 200 7.73 -1.99 -28.90
N ASN A 201 6.96 -1.77 -27.83
CA ASN A 201 6.25 -0.52 -27.59
C ASN A 201 7.22 0.68 -27.51
N GLU A 202 8.33 0.54 -26.77
CA GLU A 202 9.40 1.57 -26.67
C GLU A 202 9.98 1.93 -28.04
N ARG A 203 10.29 0.93 -28.90
CA ARG A 203 10.77 1.19 -30.27
C ARG A 203 9.72 1.83 -31.16
N GLU A 204 8.44 1.47 -30.99
CA GLU A 204 7.33 2.08 -31.72
C GLU A 204 7.11 3.53 -31.29
N THR A 205 7.19 3.84 -29.99
CA THR A 205 7.11 5.22 -29.49
C THR A 205 8.31 6.06 -29.92
N GLU A 206 9.54 5.56 -29.83
CA GLU A 206 10.74 6.23 -30.37
C GLU A 206 10.60 6.53 -31.88
N ALA A 207 10.11 5.57 -32.67
CA ALA A 207 9.92 5.74 -34.11
C ALA A 207 8.80 6.75 -34.44
N LEU A 208 7.73 6.81 -33.63
CA LEU A 208 6.71 7.86 -33.74
C LEU A 208 7.26 9.23 -33.32
N GLN A 209 8.05 9.28 -32.24
CA GLN A 209 8.69 10.48 -31.72
C GLN A 209 9.60 11.13 -32.78
N GLN A 210 10.44 10.33 -33.45
CA GLN A 210 11.30 10.79 -34.56
C GLN A 210 10.51 11.27 -35.78
N ARG A 211 9.36 10.64 -36.10
CA ARG A 211 8.50 11.07 -37.22
C ARG A 211 7.76 12.37 -36.95
N ILE A 212 7.39 12.62 -35.70
CA ILE A 212 6.62 13.80 -35.26
C ILE A 212 7.55 14.97 -34.89
N GLY A 213 8.79 14.67 -34.49
CA GLY A 213 9.77 15.68 -34.04
C GLY A 213 9.44 16.26 -32.66
N TRP A 214 8.94 15.43 -31.74
CA TRP A 214 8.51 15.85 -30.39
C TRP A 214 9.50 15.33 -29.33
N ASP A 215 10.22 16.22 -28.65
CA ASP A 215 11.21 15.85 -27.61
C ASP A 215 10.60 15.44 -26.24
N GLY A 216 9.39 14.86 -26.20
CA GLY A 216 8.67 14.48 -24.97
C GLY A 216 8.41 12.98 -24.84
N GLU A 217 8.27 12.49 -23.61
CA GLU A 217 7.90 11.09 -23.32
C GLU A 217 6.46 10.81 -23.80
N ILE A 218 6.31 9.86 -24.74
CA ILE A 218 5.01 9.44 -25.26
C ILE A 218 4.45 8.35 -24.35
N LEU A 219 3.29 8.62 -23.74
CA LEU A 219 2.56 7.69 -22.87
C LEU A 219 1.96 6.50 -23.66
N GLU A 220 1.73 5.39 -22.97
CA GLU A 220 1.07 4.20 -23.54
C GLU A 220 -0.37 4.52 -23.99
N LEU A 221 -0.80 3.99 -25.15
CA LEU A 221 -2.11 4.31 -25.72
C LEU A 221 -3.28 3.71 -24.91
N THR A 222 -4.12 4.55 -24.33
CA THR A 222 -5.37 4.14 -23.68
C THR A 222 -6.40 3.66 -24.72
N ALA A 223 -7.33 2.81 -24.30
CA ALA A 223 -8.45 2.39 -25.16
C ALA A 223 -9.31 3.59 -25.62
N GLU A 224 -9.50 4.61 -24.77
CA GLU A 224 -10.20 5.84 -25.14
C GLU A 224 -9.49 6.64 -26.24
N ASP A 225 -8.15 6.65 -26.23
CA ASP A 225 -7.38 7.43 -27.20
C ASP A 225 -7.49 6.81 -28.60
N LYS A 226 -7.61 5.48 -28.66
CA LYS A 226 -7.92 4.75 -29.90
C LYS A 226 -9.30 5.11 -30.43
N THR A 227 -10.35 5.12 -29.59
CA THR A 227 -11.71 5.48 -30.07
C THR A 227 -11.81 6.96 -30.46
N ARG A 228 -11.11 7.86 -29.76
CA ARG A 228 -10.98 9.28 -30.16
C ARG A 228 -10.26 9.42 -31.50
N ALA A 229 -9.16 8.70 -31.71
CA ALA A 229 -8.42 8.72 -32.98
C ALA A 229 -9.24 8.16 -34.15
N GLU A 230 -9.98 7.07 -33.94
CA GLU A 230 -10.90 6.50 -34.95
C GLU A 230 -12.07 7.44 -35.33
N LEU A 231 -12.41 8.40 -34.46
CA LEU A 231 -13.42 9.44 -34.72
C LEU A 231 -12.87 10.64 -35.50
N VAL A 232 -11.55 10.77 -35.65
CA VAL A 232 -10.90 11.89 -36.36
C VAL A 232 -10.63 11.49 -37.81
N ASP A 233 -11.53 11.87 -38.72
CA ASP A 233 -11.28 11.81 -40.15
C ASP A 233 -10.36 12.97 -40.59
N PHE A 234 -9.10 12.67 -40.91
CA PHE A 234 -8.22 13.60 -41.61
C PHE A 234 -8.60 13.63 -43.10
N GLY A 235 -9.46 14.58 -43.47
CA GLY A 235 -9.99 14.72 -44.83
C GLY A 235 -8.89 14.84 -45.90
N GLU A 236 -8.98 14.00 -46.93
CA GLU A 236 -8.28 14.25 -48.20
C GLU A 236 -8.88 15.53 -48.81
N ARG A 237 -8.03 16.54 -49.07
CA ARG A 237 -8.37 17.95 -49.33
C ARG A 237 -9.61 18.15 -50.23
N GLY A 238 -10.79 18.16 -49.62
CA GLY A 238 -12.09 18.44 -50.23
C GLY A 238 -12.66 19.76 -49.72
N SER A 239 -13.75 20.20 -50.36
CA SER A 239 -14.50 21.38 -49.96
C SER A 239 -15.04 21.22 -48.54
N ILE A 240 -14.85 22.24 -47.69
CA ILE A 240 -15.35 22.27 -46.29
C ILE A 240 -16.86 21.97 -46.21
N GLU A 241 -17.61 22.34 -47.25
CA GLU A 241 -19.05 22.11 -47.41
C GLU A 241 -19.40 20.61 -47.50
N ASP A 242 -18.58 19.79 -48.17
CA ASP A 242 -18.79 18.35 -48.30
C ASP A 242 -18.62 17.63 -46.95
N ASP A 243 -17.63 18.04 -46.15
CA ASP A 243 -17.35 17.39 -44.87
C ASP A 243 -18.37 17.74 -43.78
N ILE A 244 -18.89 18.97 -43.76
CA ILE A 244 -20.03 19.36 -42.91
C ILE A 244 -21.27 18.51 -43.25
N SER A 245 -21.53 18.28 -44.54
CA SER A 245 -22.65 17.42 -44.97
C SER A 245 -22.48 15.97 -44.50
N ARG A 246 -21.26 15.42 -44.59
CA ARG A 246 -20.94 14.04 -44.17
C ARG A 246 -21.06 13.86 -42.66
N VAL A 247 -20.49 14.77 -41.87
CA VAL A 247 -20.57 14.73 -40.40
C VAL A 247 -22.02 14.86 -39.93
N SER A 248 -22.81 15.78 -40.48
CA SER A 248 -24.25 15.91 -40.13
C SER A 248 -25.11 14.73 -40.60
N SER A 249 -24.68 13.98 -41.62
CA SER A 249 -25.36 12.77 -42.10
C SER A 249 -25.10 11.51 -41.27
N ARG A 250 -24.00 11.46 -40.49
CA ARG A 250 -23.68 10.31 -39.63
C ARG A 250 -24.69 10.17 -38.48
N PRO A 251 -25.10 8.94 -38.09
CA PRO A 251 -25.95 8.75 -36.93
C PRO A 251 -25.17 8.97 -35.63
N MET A 252 -25.64 9.89 -34.78
CA MET A 252 -25.05 10.17 -33.46
C MET A 252 -25.21 9.01 -32.47
N LEU A 253 -26.08 8.04 -32.79
CA LEU A 253 -26.28 6.83 -32.00
C LEU A 253 -26.20 5.60 -32.92
N THR A 254 -24.98 5.11 -33.14
CA THR A 254 -24.78 3.76 -33.64
C THR A 254 -25.18 2.77 -32.56
N LYS A 255 -26.34 2.12 -32.68
CA LYS A 255 -26.47 0.79 -32.08
C LYS A 255 -25.44 -0.08 -32.75
N GLU A 256 -24.42 -0.48 -31.99
CA GLU A 256 -23.38 -1.38 -32.43
C GLU A 256 -24.01 -2.72 -32.83
N THR A 257 -24.35 -2.86 -34.11
CA THR A 257 -24.41 -4.19 -34.72
C THR A 257 -22.96 -4.66 -34.80
N ASN A 258 -22.54 -5.40 -33.78
CA ASN A 258 -21.23 -6.04 -33.68
C ASN A 258 -20.69 -6.37 -35.07
N ARG A 259 -19.68 -5.61 -35.54
CA ARG A 259 -18.85 -6.02 -36.67
C ARG A 259 -18.04 -7.21 -36.17
N VAL A 260 -18.65 -8.39 -36.29
CA VAL A 260 -17.99 -9.66 -36.08
C VAL A 260 -16.75 -9.65 -36.97
N HIS A 261 -15.59 -9.45 -36.35
CA HIS A 261 -14.33 -9.83 -36.97
C HIS A 261 -14.46 -11.31 -37.29
N SER A 262 -14.44 -11.63 -38.58
CA SER A 262 -14.52 -13.01 -39.03
C SER A 262 -13.19 -13.70 -38.75
N THR A 263 -12.99 -14.08 -37.49
CA THR A 263 -12.10 -15.19 -37.16
C THR A 263 -12.59 -16.41 -37.94
N THR A 264 -11.69 -17.05 -38.66
CA THR A 264 -12.01 -18.10 -39.63
C THR A 264 -12.41 -19.40 -38.93
N THR A 265 -13.69 -19.54 -38.56
CA THR A 265 -14.28 -20.81 -38.11
C THR A 265 -15.72 -21.02 -38.60
N VAL A 266 -15.84 -21.86 -39.64
CA VAL A 266 -16.96 -22.79 -39.94
C VAL A 266 -18.42 -22.25 -39.87
N SER A 267 -19.06 -22.05 -41.03
CA SER A 267 -20.16 -22.94 -41.52
C SER A 267 -21.03 -22.34 -42.65
N LYS A 268 -21.58 -23.25 -43.49
CA LYS A 268 -22.59 -23.06 -44.55
C LYS A 268 -22.15 -22.31 -45.81
N LEU A 269 -22.00 -23.07 -46.91
CA LEU A 269 -21.78 -22.53 -48.26
C LEU A 269 -22.99 -21.71 -48.73
N ARG A 270 -22.95 -20.39 -48.59
CA ARG A 270 -23.82 -19.47 -49.32
C ARG A 270 -23.30 -19.34 -50.76
N THR A 271 -24.19 -19.32 -51.75
CA THR A 271 -23.78 -19.12 -53.15
C THR A 271 -23.32 -17.68 -53.36
N LYS A 272 -22.32 -17.45 -54.22
CA LYS A 272 -21.82 -16.09 -54.51
C LYS A 272 -22.94 -15.12 -54.91
N ALA A 273 -23.97 -15.61 -55.58
CA ALA A 273 -25.16 -14.84 -55.97
C ALA A 273 -26.06 -14.44 -54.80
N SER A 274 -26.15 -15.22 -53.71
CA SER A 274 -26.93 -14.82 -52.53
C SER A 274 -26.22 -13.72 -51.75
N ILE A 275 -24.90 -13.83 -51.59
CA ILE A 275 -24.06 -12.81 -50.95
C ILE A 275 -24.14 -11.49 -51.73
N ALA A 276 -23.98 -11.53 -53.05
CA ALA A 276 -24.09 -10.33 -53.90
C ALA A 276 -25.47 -9.66 -53.82
N LYS A 277 -26.57 -10.44 -53.71
CA LYS A 277 -27.92 -9.89 -53.50
C LYS A 277 -28.11 -9.26 -52.12
N GLU A 278 -27.52 -9.85 -51.09
CA GLU A 278 -27.56 -9.35 -49.71
C GLU A 278 -26.75 -8.05 -49.60
N GLU A 279 -25.58 -7.96 -50.24
CA GLU A 279 -24.81 -6.72 -50.39
C GLU A 279 -25.55 -5.65 -51.18
N GLN A 280 -26.18 -5.99 -52.31
CA GLN A 280 -26.99 -5.04 -53.09
C GLN A 280 -28.19 -4.53 -52.29
N ALA A 281 -28.87 -5.41 -51.54
CA ALA A 281 -29.97 -5.03 -50.66
C ALA A 281 -29.49 -4.12 -49.50
N ALA A 282 -28.35 -4.42 -48.88
CA ALA A 282 -27.78 -3.59 -47.82
C ALA A 282 -27.36 -2.20 -48.34
N ARG A 283 -26.70 -2.12 -49.50
CA ARG A 283 -26.36 -0.84 -50.16
C ARG A 283 -27.61 -0.04 -50.52
N PHE A 284 -28.66 -0.70 -51.02
CA PHE A 284 -29.94 -0.04 -51.32
C PHE A 284 -30.65 0.46 -50.06
N GLN A 285 -30.63 -0.31 -48.96
CA GLN A 285 -31.16 0.13 -47.67
C GLN A 285 -30.39 1.34 -47.11
N GLN A 286 -29.06 1.36 -47.22
CA GLN A 286 -28.22 2.52 -46.85
C GLN A 286 -28.54 3.75 -47.71
N GLN A 287 -28.69 3.58 -49.03
CA GLN A 287 -29.10 4.66 -49.94
C GLN A 287 -30.51 5.19 -49.63
N LEU A 288 -31.47 4.33 -49.27
CA LEU A 288 -32.80 4.75 -48.82
C LEU A 288 -32.71 5.51 -47.50
N GLN A 289 -31.97 5.02 -46.51
CA GLN A 289 -31.77 5.71 -45.23
C GLN A 289 -31.12 7.09 -45.41
N HIS A 290 -30.10 7.19 -46.27
CA HIS A 290 -29.44 8.46 -46.58
C HIS A 290 -30.40 9.45 -47.29
N ASN A 291 -31.09 9.03 -48.35
CA ASN A 291 -32.04 9.89 -49.07
C ASN A 291 -33.25 10.30 -48.21
N THR A 292 -33.79 9.38 -47.40
CA THR A 292 -34.91 9.72 -46.49
C THR A 292 -34.48 10.65 -45.38
N ARG A 293 -33.26 10.50 -44.82
CA ARG A 293 -32.73 11.43 -43.81
C ARG A 293 -32.44 12.81 -44.41
N ALA A 294 -31.92 12.90 -45.64
CA ALA A 294 -31.76 14.17 -46.34
C ALA A 294 -33.11 14.89 -46.56
N ALA A 295 -34.18 14.14 -46.89
CA ALA A 295 -35.53 14.68 -47.07
C ALA A 295 -36.26 15.04 -45.76
N LEU A 296 -35.89 14.42 -44.63
CA LEU A 296 -36.53 14.60 -43.32
C LEU A 296 -35.80 15.62 -42.41
N ASN A 297 -34.79 16.34 -42.92
CA ASN A 297 -33.97 17.24 -42.11
C ASN A 297 -34.44 18.70 -42.26
N PRO A 298 -35.23 19.26 -41.32
CA PRO A 298 -35.90 20.56 -41.49
C PRO A 298 -34.94 21.76 -41.46
N PHE A 299 -33.69 21.57 -41.02
CA PHE A 299 -32.66 22.61 -40.96
C PHE A 299 -31.59 22.51 -42.06
N ALA A 300 -31.74 21.59 -43.02
CA ALA A 300 -30.84 21.48 -44.18
C ALA A 300 -31.13 22.54 -45.27
N LEU A 301 -32.23 23.29 -45.15
CA LEU A 301 -32.58 24.39 -46.06
C LEU A 301 -31.95 25.71 -45.59
N SER A 302 -30.64 25.84 -45.78
CA SER A 302 -29.89 27.08 -45.52
C SER A 302 -29.41 27.70 -46.83
N ALA A 303 -29.96 28.88 -47.16
CA ALA A 303 -29.52 29.83 -48.19
C ALA A 303 -29.29 29.30 -49.63
N GLY A 304 -30.29 29.44 -50.51
CA GLY A 304 -30.04 29.44 -51.96
C GLY A 304 -31.26 29.25 -52.84
N ASP A 305 -31.83 28.04 -52.85
CA ASP A 305 -32.62 27.57 -53.99
C ASP A 305 -34.14 27.58 -53.82
N LYS A 306 -34.80 28.45 -54.60
CA LYS A 306 -36.23 28.33 -54.91
C LYS A 306 -36.46 27.30 -56.02
N ARG A 307 -36.51 26.01 -55.67
CA ARG A 307 -37.10 24.97 -56.55
C ARG A 307 -38.01 24.03 -55.79
N ALA A 308 -39.31 24.28 -55.86
CA ALA A 308 -40.30 23.23 -55.62
C ALA A 308 -40.21 22.22 -56.77
N SER A 309 -39.56 21.08 -56.54
CA SER A 309 -39.39 20.03 -57.54
C SER A 309 -39.10 18.66 -56.92
N ILE A 310 -40.17 17.88 -56.73
CA ILE A 310 -40.25 16.41 -56.91
C ILE A 310 -39.12 15.56 -56.29
N PRO A 311 -39.40 14.67 -55.31
CA PRO A 311 -38.38 13.74 -54.80
C PRO A 311 -37.87 12.84 -55.95
N PRO A 312 -36.56 12.54 -56.02
CA PRO A 312 -35.99 11.78 -57.14
C PRO A 312 -36.69 10.45 -57.31
N THR A 313 -37.31 10.25 -58.48
CA THR A 313 -38.03 9.02 -58.81
C THR A 313 -37.06 7.88 -59.02
N ILE A 314 -37.10 6.89 -58.13
CA ILE A 314 -36.43 5.60 -58.35
C ILE A 314 -37.09 4.95 -59.58
N ALA A 315 -36.32 4.75 -60.65
CA ALA A 315 -36.79 4.11 -61.86
C ALA A 315 -37.34 2.70 -61.54
N GLY A 316 -38.62 2.46 -61.86
CA GLY A 316 -39.29 1.17 -61.70
C GLY A 316 -40.30 1.05 -60.55
N ILE A 317 -40.49 2.05 -59.68
CA ILE A 317 -41.43 1.97 -58.54
C ILE A 317 -42.61 2.95 -58.70
N LYS A 318 -43.80 2.43 -59.06
CA LYS A 318 -45.07 3.19 -58.99
C LYS A 318 -45.61 3.19 -57.55
N ARG A 319 -45.97 4.37 -57.03
CA ARG A 319 -46.70 4.50 -55.75
C ARG A 319 -48.21 4.56 -56.00
N ARG A 320 -49.00 3.98 -55.08
CA ARG A 320 -50.46 4.06 -55.06
C ARG A 320 -50.88 5.07 -54.01
N ASP A 321 -51.70 6.05 -54.40
CA ASP A 321 -52.19 7.08 -53.49
C ASP A 321 -53.29 6.54 -52.55
N ARG A 322 -53.38 7.10 -51.34
CA ARG A 322 -54.32 6.68 -50.30
C ARG A 322 -54.65 7.85 -49.37
N SER A 323 -55.80 8.47 -49.59
CA SER A 323 -56.47 9.43 -48.70
C SER A 323 -57.90 8.95 -48.42
N SER A 324 -58.52 9.48 -47.34
CA SER A 324 -59.75 9.00 -46.64
C SER A 324 -59.62 7.57 -46.08
N ASP A 325 -59.75 7.29 -44.78
CA ASP A 325 -60.74 7.78 -43.81
C ASP A 325 -60.19 8.00 -42.37
N THR A 326 -61.00 8.64 -41.52
CA THR A 326 -60.76 8.83 -40.06
C THR A 326 -61.61 7.81 -39.24
N ASP A 327 -61.69 7.79 -37.90
CA ASP A 327 -61.32 8.73 -36.84
C ASP A 327 -61.13 8.01 -35.47
N GLY A 328 -60.90 8.78 -34.40
CA GLY A 328 -61.43 8.45 -33.07
C GLY A 328 -60.51 7.72 -32.07
N HIS A 329 -60.01 8.47 -31.08
CA HIS A 329 -59.41 8.00 -29.81
C HIS A 329 -60.47 7.41 -28.82
N PRO A 330 -60.17 6.87 -27.59
CA PRO A 330 -58.95 7.01 -26.76
C PRO A 330 -58.46 5.84 -25.82
N ARG A 331 -57.17 5.93 -25.42
CA ARG A 331 -56.48 5.75 -24.10
C ARG A 331 -56.82 4.65 -23.05
N LEU A 332 -55.78 4.34 -22.23
CA LEU A 332 -55.68 3.65 -20.91
C LEU A 332 -55.32 2.13 -20.95
N ALA A 333 -54.47 1.54 -20.08
CA ALA A 333 -53.62 2.07 -18.98
C ALA A 333 -52.46 1.11 -18.53
N LYS A 334 -51.48 1.68 -17.78
CA LYS A 334 -50.64 1.14 -16.67
C LYS A 334 -49.89 -0.22 -16.75
N ALA A 335 -48.56 -0.13 -16.59
CA ALA A 335 -47.71 -0.87 -15.62
C ALA A 335 -46.37 -0.11 -15.51
N VAL A 336 -46.02 0.65 -14.46
CA VAL A 336 -45.64 0.30 -13.07
C VAL A 336 -44.34 -0.52 -12.96
N SER A 337 -43.24 0.23 -12.94
CA SER A 337 -41.97 0.07 -12.18
C SER A 337 -41.60 -1.24 -11.48
N ILE A 338 -40.32 -1.61 -11.59
CA ILE A 338 -39.41 -1.86 -10.45
C ILE A 338 -38.03 -1.28 -10.80
N VAL A 339 -37.43 -0.55 -9.87
CA VAL A 339 -36.04 -0.05 -9.92
C VAL A 339 -35.21 -0.83 -8.89
N LYS A 340 -33.95 -1.12 -9.20
CA LYS A 340 -32.93 -1.48 -8.21
C LYS A 340 -31.61 -0.83 -8.59
N ASP A 341 -31.16 0.08 -7.73
CA ASP A 341 -29.86 0.75 -7.83
C ASP A 341 -28.72 -0.15 -7.30
N ALA A 342 -27.51 0.08 -7.81
CA ALA A 342 -26.26 -0.45 -7.29
C ALA A 342 -25.20 0.66 -7.32
N PRO A 343 -24.21 0.67 -6.39
CA PRO A 343 -23.63 1.92 -5.89
C PRO A 343 -22.45 2.48 -6.69
N ILE A 344 -22.24 3.79 -6.49
CA ILE A 344 -21.15 4.60 -7.02
C ILE A 344 -19.86 4.36 -6.20
N THR A 345 -18.74 4.07 -6.87
CA THR A 345 -17.40 4.09 -6.28
C THR A 345 -16.68 5.40 -6.61
N ALA A 346 -16.08 6.03 -5.60
CA ALA A 346 -15.26 7.24 -5.73
C ALA A 346 -13.87 6.93 -6.34
N PRO A 347 -13.14 7.92 -6.91
CA PRO A 347 -11.86 7.69 -7.56
C PRO A 347 -10.69 7.60 -6.56
N ASP A 348 -9.76 6.67 -6.82
CA ASP A 348 -8.49 6.55 -6.08
C ASP A 348 -7.48 7.64 -6.46
N GLU A 349 -6.71 8.10 -5.47
CA GLU A 349 -5.69 9.15 -5.63
C GLU A 349 -4.39 8.62 -6.27
N LEU A 350 -3.81 9.40 -7.19
CA LEU A 350 -2.59 9.07 -7.91
C LEU A 350 -1.33 9.22 -7.04
N LEU A 351 -0.93 8.15 -6.36
CA LEU A 351 0.38 8.05 -5.70
C LEU A 351 1.52 7.89 -6.72
N VAL A 352 2.27 8.97 -6.95
CA VAL A 352 3.51 8.97 -7.74
C VAL A 352 4.55 8.05 -7.09
N LYS A 353 4.86 6.92 -7.74
CA LYS A 353 5.96 6.02 -7.36
C LYS A 353 7.13 6.20 -8.32
N SER A 354 8.20 6.83 -7.84
CA SER A 354 9.49 6.84 -8.51
C SER A 354 10.07 5.41 -8.61
N LYS A 355 10.56 5.05 -9.80
CA LYS A 355 11.27 3.77 -10.02
C LYS A 355 12.65 3.84 -9.37
N PRO A 356 13.12 2.80 -8.64
CA PRO A 356 14.52 2.70 -8.24
C PRO A 356 15.39 2.19 -9.41
N ASP A 357 16.61 2.70 -9.51
CA ASP A 357 17.59 2.24 -10.50
C ASP A 357 17.98 0.77 -10.29
N LEU A 358 17.65 -0.08 -11.25
CA LEU A 358 18.13 -1.45 -11.33
C LEU A 358 19.30 -1.51 -12.29
N GLY A 359 20.51 -1.67 -11.74
CA GLY A 359 21.75 -1.73 -12.51
C GLY A 359 21.74 -2.85 -13.56
N LEU A 360 22.12 -2.52 -14.79
CA LEU A 360 22.32 -3.47 -15.88
C LEU A 360 23.48 -4.44 -15.55
N THR A 361 23.15 -5.66 -15.15
CA THR A 361 24.05 -6.81 -15.31
C THR A 361 23.61 -7.62 -16.52
N GLY A 362 24.27 -7.37 -17.65
CA GLY A 362 24.10 -8.16 -18.86
C GLY A 362 24.71 -9.55 -18.70
N TYR A 363 23.87 -10.56 -18.53
CA TYR A 363 24.24 -11.97 -18.68
C TYR A 363 23.54 -12.54 -19.93
N ASP A 364 24.11 -12.24 -21.08
CA ASP A 364 23.90 -13.02 -22.31
C ASP A 364 24.92 -14.16 -22.32
N SER A 365 24.54 -15.33 -21.79
CA SER A 365 25.28 -16.59 -21.98
C SER A 365 24.36 -17.80 -21.81
N ASP A 366 24.36 -18.63 -22.86
CA ASP A 366 24.05 -20.06 -22.95
C ASP A 366 22.59 -20.56 -22.81
N ASP A 367 22.36 -21.70 -23.49
CA ASP A 367 21.08 -22.20 -24.04
C ASP A 367 20.01 -22.73 -23.05
#